data_AF-A0A2R6ACV8-F1
#
_entry.id   AF-A0A2R6ACV8-F1
#
_cell.length_a   1.000
_cell.length_b   1.000
_cell.length_c   1.000
_cell.angle_alpha   90.00
_cell.angle_beta   90.00
_cell.angle_gamma   90.00
#
_symmetry.space_group_name_H-M   'P 1'
#
loop_
_entity.id
_entity.type
_entity.pdbx_description
1 polymer ?
#
loop_
_entity_poly.entity_id
_entity_poly.type
_entity_poly.pdbx_seq_one_letter_code
_entity_poly.pdbx_strand_id
1 'polypeptide(L)'
;MKAYLASTIYGCFLVDSTGKVVKALRCSPNDQSAISKLLEGVEKLGIEKVETIEPELARFAQLVQPNPSIASIYSHESFAQSLGLSKDEVYELVRSSALEATKKGITEASAQLDKVVAQAVKA
;
A
#
# COMPACT_ATOMS: atom_id res chain seq x y z
N MET A 1 -3.42 -22.78 0.01
CA MET A 1 -2.19 -21.94 0.01
C MET A 1 -2.46 -20.59 0.66
N LYS A 2 -1.51 -20.01 1.41
CA LYS A 2 -1.64 -18.65 1.98
C LYS A 2 -0.99 -17.61 1.07
N ALA A 3 -1.61 -16.45 0.97
CA ALA A 3 -1.06 -15.29 0.27
C ALA A 3 -1.21 -14.02 1.11
N TYR A 4 -0.53 -12.97 0.66
CA TYR A 4 -0.35 -11.72 1.37
C TYR A 4 -0.64 -10.57 0.44
N LEU A 5 -1.52 -9.67 0.86
CA LEU A 5 -1.84 -8.45 0.15
C LEU A 5 -0.93 -7.32 0.64
N ALA A 6 -0.24 -6.70 -0.31
CA ALA A 6 0.59 -5.52 -0.09
C ALA A 6 0.15 -4.40 -1.04
N SER A 7 0.12 -3.16 -0.55
CA SER A 7 -0.08 -1.98 -1.39
C SER A 7 1.13 -1.06 -1.28
N THR A 8 1.52 -0.47 -2.40
CA THR A 8 2.60 0.53 -2.50
C THR A 8 2.06 1.76 -3.21
N ILE A 9 2.88 2.81 -3.24
CA ILE A 9 2.66 4.02 -4.05
C ILE A 9 2.55 3.80 -5.56
N TYR A 10 2.92 2.62 -6.08
CA TYR A 10 2.92 2.33 -7.52
C TYR A 10 2.17 1.05 -7.91
N GLY A 11 1.56 0.34 -6.95
CA GLY A 11 0.90 -0.92 -7.24
C GLY A 11 0.39 -1.69 -6.05
N CYS A 12 -0.45 -2.67 -6.37
CA CYS A 12 -1.14 -3.58 -5.48
C CYS A 12 -0.64 -5.00 -5.81
N PHE A 13 -0.26 -5.79 -4.80
CA PHE A 13 0.43 -7.06 -4.98
C PHE A 13 -0.17 -8.15 -4.13
N LEU A 14 -0.27 -9.34 -4.71
CA LEU A 14 -0.59 -10.58 -4.02
C LEU A 14 0.66 -11.43 -4.02
N VAL A 15 1.17 -11.74 -2.85
CA VAL A 15 2.47 -12.39 -2.64
C VAL A 15 2.24 -13.71 -1.92
N ASP A 16 2.91 -14.78 -2.31
CA ASP A 16 2.80 -16.03 -1.56
C ASP A 16 3.67 -16.05 -0.29
N SER A 17 3.58 -17.13 0.47
CA SER A 17 4.40 -17.37 1.67
C SER A 17 5.89 -17.44 1.46
N THR A 18 6.38 -17.47 0.21
CA THR A 18 7.81 -17.46 -0.10
C THR A 18 8.31 -16.07 -0.49
N GLY A 19 7.43 -15.07 -0.61
CA GLY A 19 7.80 -13.74 -1.11
C GLY A 19 7.66 -13.59 -2.62
N LYS A 20 7.13 -14.59 -3.33
CA LYS A 20 6.93 -14.49 -4.77
C LYS A 20 5.61 -13.79 -5.07
N VAL A 21 5.67 -12.82 -5.99
CA VAL A 21 4.47 -12.14 -6.49
C VAL A 21 3.66 -13.09 -7.38
N VAL A 22 2.40 -13.30 -7.01
CA VAL A 22 1.42 -14.13 -7.71
C VAL A 22 0.57 -13.29 -8.66
N LYS A 23 0.14 -12.10 -8.21
CA LYS A 23 -0.57 -11.11 -9.03
C LYS A 23 -0.06 -9.72 -8.69
N ALA A 24 0.01 -8.86 -9.71
CA ALA A 24 0.39 -7.46 -9.57
C ALA A 24 -0.55 -6.60 -10.41
N LEU A 25 -0.88 -5.42 -9.92
CA LEU A 25 -1.66 -4.43 -10.65
C LEU A 25 -1.13 -3.03 -10.32
N ARG A 26 -0.89 -2.23 -11.36
CA ARG A 26 -0.58 -0.80 -11.17
C ARG A 26 -1.82 -0.10 -10.61
N CYS A 27 -1.66 0.57 -9.49
CA CYS A 27 -2.74 1.21 -8.75
C CYS A 27 -2.15 2.30 -7.84
N SER A 28 -3.00 3.23 -7.40
CA SER A 28 -2.67 4.09 -6.26
C SER A 28 -2.74 3.29 -4.95
N PRO A 29 -2.07 3.74 -3.87
CA PRO A 29 -2.25 3.15 -2.54
C PRO A 29 -3.73 3.02 -2.19
N ASN A 30 -4.11 1.88 -1.62
CA ASN A 30 -5.46 1.67 -1.10
C ASN A 30 -6.59 1.79 -2.15
N ASP A 31 -6.29 1.62 -3.44
CA ASP A 31 -7.31 1.60 -4.50
C ASP A 31 -8.20 0.36 -4.38
N GLN A 32 -9.41 0.55 -3.87
CA GLN A 32 -10.39 -0.51 -3.63
C GLN A 32 -10.74 -1.29 -4.91
N SER A 33 -10.84 -0.62 -6.05
CA SER A 33 -11.17 -1.26 -7.34
C SER A 33 -10.03 -2.14 -7.80
N ALA A 34 -8.80 -1.64 -7.69
CA ALA A 34 -7.61 -2.41 -8.01
C ALA A 34 -7.43 -3.62 -7.09
N ILE A 35 -7.62 -3.45 -5.77
CA ILE A 35 -7.53 -4.53 -4.79
C ILE A 35 -8.59 -5.60 -5.06
N SER A 36 -9.83 -5.20 -5.36
CA SER A 36 -10.91 -6.14 -5.68
C SER A 36 -10.58 -6.97 -6.92
N LYS A 37 -10.12 -6.33 -8.00
CA LYS A 37 -9.66 -7.01 -9.23
C LYS A 37 -8.46 -7.92 -9.00
N LEU A 38 -7.55 -7.53 -8.10
CA LEU A 38 -6.41 -8.35 -7.72
C LEU A 38 -6.88 -9.64 -7.03
N LEU A 39 -7.95 -9.57 -6.24
CA LEU A 39 -8.52 -10.70 -5.49
C LEU A 39 -9.53 -11.52 -6.30
N GLU A 40 -10.01 -11.02 -7.44
CA GLU A 40 -10.85 -11.82 -8.34
C GLU A 40 -10.12 -13.09 -8.78
N GLY A 41 -10.78 -14.22 -8.54
CA GLY A 41 -10.30 -15.54 -8.95
C GLY A 41 -9.13 -16.10 -8.13
N VAL A 42 -8.81 -15.53 -6.96
CA VAL A 42 -7.74 -16.06 -6.08
C VAL A 42 -7.96 -17.51 -5.65
N GLU A 43 -9.21 -17.93 -5.49
CA GLU A 43 -9.57 -19.33 -5.19
C GLU A 43 -9.12 -20.28 -6.31
N LYS A 44 -9.18 -19.85 -7.58
CA LYS A 44 -8.72 -20.64 -8.74
C LYS A 44 -7.21 -20.82 -8.76
N LEU A 45 -6.48 -19.99 -8.01
CA LEU A 45 -5.03 -20.10 -7.81
C LEU A 45 -4.67 -20.98 -6.61
N GLY A 46 -5.66 -21.61 -5.94
CA GLY A 46 -5.45 -22.42 -4.75
C GLY A 46 -5.14 -21.60 -3.48
N ILE A 47 -5.41 -20.29 -3.53
CA ILE A 47 -5.22 -19.38 -2.39
C ILE A 47 -6.47 -19.49 -1.50
N GLU A 48 -6.27 -20.03 -0.31
CA GLU A 48 -7.34 -20.29 0.67
C GLU A 48 -7.49 -19.14 1.66
N LYS A 49 -6.41 -18.37 1.86
CA LYS A 49 -6.39 -17.26 2.82
C LYS A 49 -5.49 -16.14 2.32
N VAL A 50 -5.98 -14.91 2.42
CA VAL A 50 -5.19 -13.70 2.18
C VAL A 50 -5.02 -12.93 3.48
N GLU A 51 -3.80 -12.50 3.76
CA GLU A 51 -3.46 -11.72 4.95
C GLU A 51 -2.77 -10.40 4.57
N THR A 52 -2.77 -9.39 5.45
CA THR A 52 -2.08 -8.12 5.20
C THR A 52 -1.53 -7.54 6.49
N ILE A 53 -0.44 -6.77 6.41
CA ILE A 53 0.10 -6.03 7.56
C ILE A 53 -0.60 -4.67 7.75
N GLU A 54 -1.26 -4.14 6.72
CA GLU A 54 -1.94 -2.84 6.68
C GLU A 54 -3.44 -3.07 6.97
N PRO A 55 -3.94 -2.79 8.20
CA PRO A 55 -5.32 -3.11 8.59
C PRO A 55 -6.37 -2.43 7.70
N GLU A 56 -6.05 -1.27 7.14
CA GLU A 56 -6.86 -0.56 6.15
C GLU A 56 -7.12 -1.38 4.90
N LEU A 57 -6.17 -2.23 4.48
CA LEU A 57 -6.34 -3.08 3.30
C LEU A 57 -7.41 -4.16 3.52
N ALA A 58 -7.54 -4.67 4.74
CA ALA A 58 -8.60 -5.61 5.11
C ALA A 58 -10.00 -4.99 4.97
N ARG A 59 -10.13 -3.67 5.05
CA ARG A 59 -11.42 -2.98 4.87
C ARG A 59 -11.87 -2.97 3.41
N PHE A 60 -10.95 -3.10 2.47
CA PHE A 60 -11.26 -3.11 1.04
C PHE A 60 -11.66 -4.49 0.52
N ALA A 61 -11.38 -5.56 1.29
CA ALA A 61 -11.61 -6.92 0.86
C ALA A 61 -11.98 -7.88 1.99
N GLN A 62 -13.14 -8.53 1.86
CA GLN A 62 -13.65 -9.50 2.86
C GLN A 62 -12.75 -10.74 3.04
N LEU A 63 -11.94 -11.06 2.03
CA LEU A 63 -11.04 -12.22 2.01
C LEU A 63 -9.70 -11.94 2.70
N VAL A 64 -9.44 -10.69 3.11
CA VAL A 64 -8.16 -10.25 3.65
C VAL A 64 -8.28 -10.05 5.16
N GLN A 65 -7.40 -10.69 5.93
CA GLN A 65 -7.31 -10.48 7.39
C GLN A 65 -6.00 -9.77 7.78
N PRO A 66 -6.02 -8.90 8.79
CA PRO A 66 -4.79 -8.31 9.31
C PRO A 66 -3.91 -9.40 9.98
N ASN A 67 -2.60 -9.36 9.75
CA ASN A 67 -1.62 -10.15 10.48
C ASN A 67 -0.31 -9.33 10.63
N PRO A 68 0.11 -8.99 11.87
CA PRO A 68 1.23 -8.09 12.11
C PRO A 68 2.63 -8.71 11.93
N SER A 69 2.74 -10.02 11.63
CA SER A 69 4.02 -10.76 11.70
C SER A 69 4.70 -11.02 10.34
N ILE A 70 4.39 -10.25 9.28
CA ILE A 70 4.66 -10.63 7.88
C ILE A 70 5.64 -9.64 7.18
N ALA A 71 6.31 -8.75 7.92
CA ALA A 71 7.17 -7.72 7.31
C ALA A 71 8.26 -8.27 6.35
N SER A 72 8.70 -9.52 6.53
CA SER A 72 9.75 -10.16 5.72
C SER A 72 9.36 -10.49 4.26
N ILE A 73 8.08 -10.38 3.90
CA ILE A 73 7.56 -10.76 2.56
C ILE A 73 7.48 -9.53 1.63
N TYR A 74 7.79 -8.34 2.15
CA TYR A 74 7.71 -7.08 1.40
C TYR A 74 9.04 -6.79 0.70
N SER A 75 9.05 -6.88 -0.64
CA SER A 75 10.23 -6.60 -1.47
C SER A 75 9.90 -5.62 -2.59
N HIS A 76 10.35 -4.37 -2.43
CA HIS A 76 10.14 -3.34 -3.46
C HIS A 76 10.72 -3.73 -4.82
N GLU A 77 11.86 -4.42 -4.84
CA GLU A 77 12.49 -4.91 -6.06
C GLU A 77 11.64 -5.96 -6.76
N SER A 78 11.15 -6.96 -6.03
CA SER A 78 10.29 -8.00 -6.59
C SER A 78 8.95 -7.43 -7.08
N PHE A 79 8.41 -6.46 -6.35
CA PHE A 79 7.17 -5.76 -6.72
C PHE A 79 7.34 -4.94 -7.99
N ALA A 80 8.42 -4.16 -8.07
CA ALA A 80 8.76 -3.38 -9.25
C ALA A 80 8.92 -4.26 -10.50
N GLN A 81 9.73 -5.32 -10.39
CA GLN A 81 9.93 -6.27 -11.48
C GLN A 81 8.63 -6.91 -11.95
N SER A 82 7.72 -7.26 -11.03
CA SER A 82 6.41 -7.82 -11.38
C SER A 82 5.50 -6.88 -12.17
N LEU A 83 5.77 -5.57 -12.13
CA LEU A 83 5.09 -4.54 -12.92
C LEU A 83 5.89 -4.07 -14.13
N GLY A 84 7.06 -4.66 -14.39
CA GLY A 84 7.96 -4.25 -15.46
C GLY A 84 8.61 -2.88 -15.24
N LEU A 85 8.70 -2.43 -13.98
CA LEU A 85 9.33 -1.16 -13.64
C LEU A 85 10.83 -1.34 -13.47
N SER A 86 11.58 -0.39 -14.02
CA SER A 86 13.00 -0.25 -13.70
C SER A 86 13.20 0.27 -12.28
N LYS A 87 14.40 0.02 -11.74
CA LYS A 87 14.79 0.51 -10.41
C LYS A 87 14.73 2.04 -10.32
N ASP A 88 15.12 2.72 -11.40
CA ASP A 88 15.13 4.18 -11.46
C ASP A 88 13.70 4.75 -11.43
N GLU A 89 12.78 4.18 -12.20
CA GLU A 89 11.35 4.57 -12.16
C GLU A 89 10.75 4.43 -10.76
N VAL A 90 11.09 3.35 -10.05
CA VAL A 90 10.61 3.12 -8.69
C VAL A 90 11.15 4.17 -7.74
N TYR A 91 12.44 4.50 -7.82
CA TYR A 91 13.02 5.54 -6.99
C TYR A 91 12.42 6.91 -7.27
N GLU A 92 12.18 7.26 -8.53
CA GLU A 92 11.52 8.50 -8.89
C GLU A 92 10.09 8.59 -8.33
N LEU A 93 9.31 7.51 -8.45
CA LEU A 93 7.96 7.43 -7.91
C LEU A 93 7.96 7.57 -6.38
N VAL A 94 8.81 6.80 -5.69
CA VAL A 94 8.91 6.83 -4.23
C VAL A 94 9.35 8.22 -3.74
N ARG A 95 10.37 8.79 -4.38
CA ARG A 95 10.88 10.13 -4.04
C ARG A 95 9.81 11.19 -4.24
N SER A 96 9.11 11.18 -5.37
CA SER A 96 8.07 12.15 -5.68
C SER A 96 6.89 12.05 -4.71
N SER A 97 6.45 10.83 -4.42
CA SER A 97 5.37 10.58 -3.47
C SER A 97 5.75 11.02 -2.04
N ALA A 98 6.98 10.72 -1.59
CA ALA A 98 7.47 11.15 -0.28
C ALA A 98 7.57 12.69 -0.18
N LEU A 99 8.01 13.36 -1.23
CA LEU A 99 8.10 14.83 -1.26
C LEU A 99 6.72 15.46 -1.16
N GLU A 100 5.74 14.97 -1.92
CA GLU A 100 4.36 15.48 -1.88
C GLU A 100 3.69 15.22 -0.53
N ALA A 101 3.86 14.02 0.03
CA ALA A 101 3.35 13.71 1.37
C ALA A 101 3.95 14.64 2.44
N THR A 102 5.25 14.94 2.34
CA THR A 102 5.95 15.84 3.26
C THR A 102 5.43 17.28 3.14
N LYS A 103 5.27 17.80 1.91
CA LYS A 103 4.72 19.15 1.69
C LYS A 103 3.31 19.28 2.26
N LYS A 104 2.46 18.26 2.03
CA LYS A 104 1.10 18.22 2.57
C LYS A 104 1.12 18.24 4.11
N GLY A 105 1.95 17.40 4.72
CA GLY A 105 2.09 17.36 6.18
C GLY A 105 2.57 18.68 6.78
N ILE A 106 3.54 19.35 6.15
CA ILE A 106 4.00 20.68 6.57
C ILE A 106 2.85 21.70 6.49
N THR A 107 2.08 21.67 5.41
CA THR A 107 0.96 22.61 5.21
C THR A 107 -0.13 22.41 6.27
N GLU A 108 -0.50 21.16 6.55
CA GLU A 108 -1.51 20.82 7.56
C GLU A 108 -1.05 21.19 8.98
N ALA A 109 0.21 20.93 9.32
CA ALA A 109 0.79 21.30 10.61
C ALA A 109 0.83 22.82 10.80
N SER A 110 1.23 23.57 9.77
CA SER A 110 1.23 25.04 9.80
C SER A 110 -0.19 25.59 9.99
N ALA A 111 -1.18 25.07 9.26
CA ALA A 111 -2.58 25.51 9.40
C ALA A 111 -3.15 25.22 10.80
N GLN A 112 -2.76 24.10 11.42
CA GLN A 112 -3.13 23.80 12.81
C GLN A 112 -2.48 24.78 13.79
N LEU A 113 -1.19 25.09 13.60
CA LEU A 113 -0.49 26.06 14.43
C LEU A 113 -1.13 27.45 14.36
N ASP A 114 -1.44 27.93 13.14
CA ASP A 114 -2.11 29.21 12.93
C ASP A 114 -3.47 29.26 13.64
N LYS A 115 -4.23 28.15 13.61
CA LYS A 115 -5.51 28.05 14.32
C LYS A 115 -5.35 28.13 15.83
N VAL A 116 -4.33 27.47 16.40
CA VAL A 116 -4.04 27.53 17.84
C VAL A 116 -3.61 28.93 18.26
N VAL A 117 -2.74 29.57 17.49
CA VAL A 117 -2.31 30.96 17.75
C VAL A 117 -3.49 31.92 17.68
N ALA A 118 -4.34 31.80 16.65
CA ALA A 118 -5.53 32.65 16.51
C ALA A 118 -6.54 32.47 17.65
N GLN A 119 -6.63 31.27 18.23
CA GLN A 119 -7.45 31.01 19.42
C GLN A 119 -6.82 31.60 20.68
N ALA A 120 -5.51 31.51 20.84
CA ALA A 120 -4.78 32.06 21.98
C ALA A 120 -4.82 33.60 22.02
N VAL A 121 -4.81 34.28 20.87
CA VAL A 121 -4.90 35.75 20.79
C VAL A 121 -6.33 36.27 21.09
N LYS A 122 -7.35 35.43 20.93
CA LYS A 122 -8.75 35.79 21.21
C LYS A 122 -9.17 35.54 22.67
N ALA A 123 -8.39 34.78 23.43
CA ALA A 123 -8.61 34.47 24.85
C ALA A 123 -7.98 35.54 25.74
#